data_AF-A0A3B9ZVU8-F1
#
_entry.id   AF-A0A3B9ZVU8-F1
#
_cell.length_a   1.000
_cell.length_b   1.000
_cell.length_c   1.000
_cell.angle_alpha   90.00
_cell.angle_beta   90.00
_cell.angle_gamma   90.00
#
_symmetry.space_group_name_H-M   'P 1'
#
loop_
_entity.id
_entity.type
_entity.pdbx_description
1 polymer ?
#
loop_
_entity_poly.entity_id
_entity_poly.type
_entity_poly.pdbx_seq_one_letter_code
_entity_poly.pdbx_strand_id
1 'polypeptide(L)'
;MKQNNYFSLKRFSRLFRNDVLINHKTYLFAIIGTGIAIYIFLLFSLKPQDGLHRSFTAYAPLFFIYLIAIGAIIGSSFPMLKNQIKAMNYLLVPGSTFEKFLVQFVIRIVLFIPLALLLFWVGAHLVKATLMVIYQTGFDSSRIPDFHLSDLFYGNSNNYRIEIIFFIFSIYSLLLAGSVYFNRFALIKTLIVSGILVWAATRFYLFLDKQIGFVKFNVFENMSNIELFGTLLAGLSWIFFLLLTYFKLKEKEV
;
A
#
# COMPACT_ATOMS: atom_id res chain seq x y z
N MET A 1 29.98 18.53 11.22
CA MET A 1 30.24 18.44 9.77
C MET A 1 29.08 19.10 9.03
N LYS A 2 29.31 20.09 8.16
CA LYS A 2 28.22 20.68 7.35
C LYS A 2 27.73 19.64 6.35
N GLN A 3 26.56 19.05 6.57
CA GLN A 3 25.92 18.21 5.57
C GLN A 3 25.52 19.10 4.37
N ASN A 4 25.79 18.60 3.17
CA ASN A 4 25.38 19.26 1.94
C ASN A 4 23.88 19.02 1.73
N ASN A 5 23.07 20.08 1.85
CA ASN A 5 21.60 19.99 1.83
C ASN A 5 20.99 19.89 0.42
N TYR A 6 21.78 20.08 -0.63
CA TYR A 6 21.28 20.00 -2.01
C TYR A 6 21.19 18.56 -2.47
N PHE A 7 20.15 18.21 -3.23
CA PHE A 7 20.02 16.90 -3.84
C PHE A 7 21.16 16.62 -4.83
N SER A 8 21.71 15.40 -4.80
CA SER A 8 22.69 14.91 -5.75
C SER A 8 22.33 13.51 -6.23
N LEU A 9 22.06 13.37 -7.52
CA LEU A 9 21.71 12.07 -8.13
C LEU A 9 22.79 11.01 -7.90
N LYS A 10 24.08 11.40 -7.91
CA LYS A 10 25.22 10.50 -7.67
C LYS A 10 25.26 9.97 -6.23
N ARG A 11 24.87 10.77 -5.24
CA ARG A 11 24.77 10.30 -3.84
C ARG A 11 23.51 9.45 -3.66
N PHE A 12 22.39 9.91 -4.21
CA PHE A 12 21.14 9.16 -4.20
C PHE A 12 21.31 7.74 -4.77
N SER A 13 21.94 7.58 -5.93
CA SER A 13 22.15 6.27 -6.54
C SER A 13 23.07 5.36 -5.71
N ARG A 14 24.09 5.92 -5.05
CA ARG A 14 24.95 5.19 -4.10
C ARG A 14 24.16 4.76 -2.86
N LEU A 15 23.32 5.63 -2.30
CA LEU A 15 22.46 5.31 -1.16
C LEU A 15 21.44 4.23 -1.52
N PHE A 16 20.81 4.34 -2.69
CA PHE A 16 19.89 3.34 -3.22
C PHE A 16 20.58 1.98 -3.36
N ARG A 17 21.75 1.94 -4.02
CA ARG A 17 22.54 0.71 -4.16
C ARG A 17 22.95 0.14 -2.80
N ASN A 18 23.37 0.99 -1.87
CA ASN A 18 23.75 0.58 -0.53
C ASN A 18 22.57 -0.06 0.21
N ASP A 19 21.38 0.55 0.17
CA ASP A 19 20.18 0.02 0.81
C ASP A 19 19.79 -1.35 0.22
N VAL A 20 19.80 -1.46 -1.12
CA VAL A 20 19.53 -2.72 -1.82
C VAL A 20 20.56 -3.79 -1.44
N LEU A 21 21.85 -3.48 -1.42
CA LEU A 21 22.90 -4.45 -1.08
C LEU A 21 22.80 -4.93 0.38
N ILE A 22 22.47 -4.04 1.31
CA ILE A 22 22.32 -4.41 2.72
C ILE A 22 21.06 -5.26 2.94
N ASN A 23 19.97 -4.93 2.26
CA ASN A 23 18.66 -5.55 2.49
C ASN A 23 18.23 -6.56 1.40
N HIS A 24 19.11 -6.94 0.47
CA HIS A 24 18.75 -7.79 -0.69
C HIS A 24 18.07 -9.09 -0.28
N LYS A 25 18.56 -9.77 0.77
CA LYS A 25 17.96 -11.02 1.27
C LYS A 25 16.54 -10.78 1.76
N THR A 26 16.33 -9.70 2.52
CA THR A 26 14.99 -9.33 3.00
C THR A 26 14.05 -9.03 1.84
N TYR A 27 14.53 -8.37 0.78
CA TYR A 27 13.72 -8.10 -0.41
C TYR A 27 13.40 -9.36 -1.19
N LEU A 28 14.38 -10.24 -1.37
CA LEU A 28 14.17 -11.53 -2.00
C LEU A 28 13.15 -12.38 -1.24
N PHE A 29 13.29 -12.49 0.09
CA PHE A 29 12.33 -13.20 0.92
C PHE A 29 10.95 -12.54 0.92
N ALA A 30 10.87 -11.21 0.87
CA ALA A 30 9.60 -10.51 0.74
C ALA A 30 8.92 -10.84 -0.60
N ILE A 31 9.66 -10.83 -1.71
CA ILE A 31 9.12 -11.14 -3.05
C ILE A 31 8.67 -12.61 -3.12
N ILE A 32 9.55 -13.55 -2.77
CA ILE A 32 9.24 -14.99 -2.81
C ILE A 32 8.12 -15.32 -1.84
N GLY A 33 8.20 -14.85 -0.59
CA GLY A 33 7.19 -15.08 0.43
C GLY A 33 5.83 -14.53 0.04
N THR A 34 5.79 -13.31 -0.52
CA THR A 34 4.54 -12.72 -1.03
C THR A 34 4.01 -13.50 -2.22
N GLY A 35 4.87 -13.93 -3.15
CA GLY A 35 4.50 -14.72 -4.32
C GLY A 35 3.89 -16.08 -3.96
N ILE A 36 4.52 -16.81 -3.02
CA ILE A 36 3.99 -18.08 -2.51
C ILE A 36 2.69 -17.85 -1.75
N ALA A 37 2.64 -16.85 -0.87
CA ALA A 37 1.45 -16.54 -0.08
C ALA A 37 0.26 -16.17 -0.97
N ILE A 38 0.45 -15.34 -2.00
CA ILE A 38 -0.64 -14.95 -2.90
C ILE A 38 -1.11 -16.14 -3.74
N TYR A 39 -0.19 -16.98 -4.22
CA TYR A 39 -0.54 -18.19 -4.96
C TYR A 39 -1.40 -19.12 -4.10
N ILE A 40 -0.97 -19.44 -2.87
CA ILE A 40 -1.72 -20.30 -1.95
C ILE A 40 -3.08 -19.67 -1.62
N PHE A 41 -3.10 -18.37 -1.29
CA PHE A 41 -4.32 -17.64 -0.98
C PHE A 41 -5.33 -17.69 -2.12
N LEU A 42 -4.89 -17.43 -3.35
CA LEU A 42 -5.74 -17.49 -4.54
C LEU A 42 -6.18 -18.92 -4.85
N LEU A 43 -5.33 -19.93 -4.67
CA LEU A 43 -5.67 -21.33 -4.91
C LEU A 43 -6.83 -21.79 -4.02
N PHE A 44 -6.75 -21.49 -2.72
CA PHE A 44 -7.84 -21.79 -1.78
C PHE A 44 -9.08 -20.95 -2.06
N SER A 45 -8.89 -19.67 -2.35
CA SER A 45 -9.99 -18.74 -2.57
C SER A 45 -10.77 -19.07 -3.83
N LEU A 46 -10.10 -19.44 -4.93
CA LEU A 46 -10.65 -19.68 -6.27
C LEU A 46 -11.00 -21.13 -6.56
N LYS A 47 -10.83 -22.03 -5.58
CA LYS A 47 -11.21 -23.44 -5.73
C LYS A 47 -12.66 -23.55 -6.24
N PRO A 48 -12.90 -24.34 -7.29
CA PRO A 48 -14.26 -24.56 -7.80
C PRO A 48 -15.14 -25.13 -6.68
N GLN A 49 -16.32 -24.54 -6.51
CA GLN A 49 -17.38 -25.08 -5.66
C GLN A 49 -18.53 -25.46 -6.57
N ASP A 50 -19.16 -26.61 -6.30
CA ASP A 50 -20.21 -27.14 -7.16
C ASP A 50 -21.35 -26.13 -7.32
N GLY A 51 -21.72 -25.85 -8.58
CA GLY A 51 -22.80 -24.94 -8.94
C GLY A 51 -22.46 -23.44 -9.02
N LEU A 52 -21.25 -23.02 -8.62
CA LEU A 52 -20.86 -21.59 -8.64
C LEU A 52 -20.02 -21.24 -9.87
N HIS A 53 -20.61 -20.47 -10.80
CA HIS A 53 -19.85 -19.74 -11.82
C HIS A 53 -19.30 -18.47 -11.20
N ARG A 54 -17.97 -18.31 -11.21
CA ARG A 54 -17.33 -17.11 -10.69
C ARG A 54 -17.18 -16.10 -11.81
N SER A 55 -17.67 -14.89 -11.58
CA SER A 55 -17.40 -13.74 -12.42
C SER A 55 -16.05 -13.10 -12.06
N PHE A 56 -15.51 -12.27 -12.95
CA PHE A 56 -14.29 -11.50 -12.71
C PHE A 56 -14.33 -10.72 -11.38
N THR A 57 -15.52 -10.27 -10.96
CA THR A 57 -15.73 -9.58 -9.68
C THR A 57 -15.29 -10.38 -8.44
N ALA A 58 -15.10 -11.70 -8.56
CA ALA A 58 -14.53 -12.53 -7.50
C ALA A 58 -13.06 -12.17 -7.17
N TYR A 59 -12.32 -11.59 -8.12
CA TYR A 59 -10.93 -11.16 -7.90
C TYR A 59 -10.83 -9.84 -7.13
N ALA A 60 -11.81 -8.95 -7.24
CA ALA A 60 -11.77 -7.63 -6.61
C ALA A 60 -11.54 -7.68 -5.08
N PRO A 61 -12.33 -8.42 -4.27
CA PRO A 61 -12.10 -8.49 -2.83
C PRO A 61 -10.75 -9.16 -2.49
N LEU A 62 -10.34 -10.18 -3.25
CA LEU A 62 -9.06 -10.87 -3.06
C LEU A 62 -7.88 -9.92 -3.34
N PHE A 63 -8.01 -9.09 -4.37
CA PHE A 63 -7.05 -8.07 -4.72
C PHE A 63 -6.95 -6.98 -3.66
N PHE A 64 -8.08 -6.51 -3.11
CA PHE A 64 -8.07 -5.54 -2.01
C PHE A 64 -7.39 -6.09 -0.74
N ILE A 65 -7.69 -7.33 -0.36
CA ILE A 65 -7.02 -8.00 0.77
C ILE A 65 -5.52 -8.08 0.52
N TYR A 66 -5.12 -8.45 -0.70
CA TYR A 66 -3.72 -8.50 -1.12
C TYR A 66 -3.02 -7.13 -1.02
N LEU A 67 -3.65 -6.06 -1.48
CA LEU A 67 -3.13 -4.69 -1.35
C LEU A 67 -2.95 -4.26 0.10
N ILE A 68 -3.88 -4.62 0.99
CA ILE A 68 -3.74 -4.37 2.43
C ILE A 68 -2.56 -5.16 2.99
N ALA A 69 -2.39 -6.42 2.60
CA ALA A 69 -1.28 -7.26 3.04
C ALA A 69 0.09 -6.73 2.59
N ILE A 70 0.20 -6.18 1.36
CA ILE A 70 1.39 -5.47 0.88
C ILE A 70 1.73 -4.27 1.78
N GLY A 71 0.72 -3.63 2.33
CA GLY A 71 0.89 -2.55 3.31
C GLY A 71 1.80 -2.95 4.47
N ALA A 72 1.83 -4.22 4.88
CA ALA A 72 2.73 -4.69 5.93
C ALA A 72 4.22 -4.54 5.56
N ILE A 73 4.55 -4.76 4.28
CA ILE A 73 5.91 -4.61 3.76
C ILE A 73 6.29 -3.13 3.73
N ILE A 74 5.37 -2.25 3.35
CA ILE A 74 5.58 -0.80 3.36
C ILE A 74 5.71 -0.28 4.80
N GLY A 75 4.89 -0.75 5.73
CA GLY A 75 5.01 -0.45 7.16
C GLY A 75 6.29 -0.99 7.81
N SER A 76 7.01 -1.90 7.13
CA SER A 76 8.31 -2.41 7.58
C SER A 76 9.50 -1.52 7.19
N SER A 77 9.25 -0.42 6.46
CA SER A 77 10.24 0.56 6.00
C SER A 77 11.14 1.10 7.11
N PHE A 78 12.27 1.69 6.70
CA PHE A 78 13.31 2.19 7.61
C PHE A 78 13.76 1.15 8.66
N PRO A 79 14.19 -0.06 8.24
CA PRO A 79 14.56 -1.12 9.18
C PRO A 79 15.70 -0.72 10.12
N MET A 80 16.59 0.18 9.69
CA MET A 80 17.70 0.68 10.51
C MET A 80 17.25 1.56 11.68
N LEU A 81 16.10 2.25 11.57
CA LEU A 81 15.59 3.12 12.65
C LEU A 81 15.04 2.33 13.84
N LYS A 82 14.87 1.00 13.71
CA LYS A 82 14.30 0.14 14.76
C LYS A 82 15.29 -0.20 15.88
N ASN A 83 16.59 -0.06 15.63
CA ASN A 83 17.65 -0.31 16.60
C ASN A 83 18.49 0.96 16.75
N GLN A 84 18.68 1.44 17.97
CA GLN A 84 19.37 2.71 18.26
C GLN A 84 20.79 2.78 17.66
N ILE A 85 21.55 1.68 17.71
CA ILE A 85 22.91 1.61 17.16
C ILE A 85 22.87 1.70 15.62
N LYS A 86 21.94 0.94 14.99
CA LYS A 86 21.77 0.97 13.53
C LYS A 86 21.21 2.31 13.06
N ALA A 87 20.36 2.95 13.86
CA ALA A 87 19.76 4.24 13.57
C ALA A 87 20.85 5.32 13.56
N MET A 88 21.73 5.35 14.57
CA MET A 88 22.87 6.26 14.61
C MET A 88 23.77 6.07 13.39
N ASN A 89 24.13 4.82 13.06
CA ASN A 89 24.94 4.54 11.88
C ASN A 89 24.25 4.99 10.59
N TYR A 90 22.93 4.79 10.46
CA TYR A 90 22.15 5.20 9.29
C TYR A 90 22.07 6.73 9.14
N LEU A 91 21.89 7.45 10.25
CA LEU A 91 21.83 8.91 10.27
C LEU A 91 23.20 9.53 9.94
N LEU A 92 24.30 8.88 10.32
CA LEU A 92 25.65 9.30 9.99
C LEU A 92 26.06 9.03 8.54
N VAL A 93 25.30 8.21 7.78
CA VAL A 93 25.59 7.97 6.37
C VAL A 93 25.52 9.30 5.60
N PRO A 94 26.56 9.63 4.80
CA PRO A 94 26.59 10.87 4.04
C PRO A 94 25.47 10.92 3.00
N GLY A 95 24.56 11.87 3.17
CA GLY A 95 23.41 12.08 2.30
C GLY A 95 22.41 13.01 2.98
N SER A 96 21.68 13.78 2.19
CA SER A 96 20.63 14.63 2.75
C SER A 96 19.47 13.78 3.29
N THR A 97 18.75 14.29 4.28
CA THR A 97 17.52 13.66 4.80
C THR A 97 16.51 13.37 3.67
N PHE A 98 16.44 14.27 2.68
CA PHE A 98 15.57 14.11 1.51
C PHE A 98 15.98 12.92 0.64
N GLU A 99 17.28 12.75 0.36
CA GLU A 99 17.79 11.58 -0.38
C GLU A 99 17.46 10.27 0.36
N LYS A 100 17.67 10.23 1.68
CA LYS A 100 17.36 9.07 2.53
C LYS A 100 15.87 8.71 2.50
N PHE A 101 15.00 9.71 2.61
CA PHE A 101 13.55 9.55 2.46
C PHE A 101 13.18 9.03 1.06
N LEU A 102 13.71 9.65 0.01
CA LEU A 102 13.40 9.32 -1.38
C LEU A 102 13.82 7.88 -1.71
N VAL A 103 14.93 7.39 -1.15
CA VAL A 103 15.35 5.98 -1.33
C VAL A 103 14.29 5.02 -0.82
N GLN A 104 13.78 5.22 0.40
CA GLN A 104 12.72 4.35 0.95
C GLN A 104 11.42 4.49 0.16
N PHE A 105 11.03 5.71 -0.21
CA PHE A 105 9.84 5.95 -1.04
C PHE A 105 9.93 5.22 -2.39
N VAL A 106 11.05 5.35 -3.11
CA VAL A 106 11.23 4.71 -4.42
C VAL A 106 11.25 3.18 -4.29
N ILE A 107 12.00 2.62 -3.34
CA ILE A 107 12.07 1.17 -3.17
C ILE A 107 10.71 0.58 -2.78
N ARG A 108 10.02 1.20 -1.82
CA ARG A 108 8.86 0.61 -1.14
C ARG A 108 7.53 0.88 -1.82
N ILE A 109 7.41 2.05 -2.46
CA ILE A 109 6.17 2.48 -3.10
C ILE A 109 6.35 2.37 -4.61
N VAL A 110 7.31 3.10 -5.18
CA VAL A 110 7.44 3.20 -6.65
C VAL A 110 7.83 1.86 -7.31
N LEU A 111 8.75 1.09 -6.72
CA LEU A 111 9.21 -0.18 -7.29
C LEU A 111 8.41 -1.38 -6.80
N PHE A 112 8.11 -1.42 -5.50
CA PHE A 112 7.46 -2.60 -4.92
C PHE A 112 5.99 -2.72 -5.31
N ILE A 113 5.24 -1.61 -5.47
CA ILE A 113 3.82 -1.69 -5.85
C ILE A 113 3.64 -2.31 -7.25
N PRO A 114 4.29 -1.82 -8.33
CA PRO A 114 4.19 -2.47 -9.63
C PRO A 114 4.64 -3.94 -9.61
N LEU A 115 5.70 -4.24 -8.85
CA LEU A 115 6.15 -5.62 -8.67
C LEU A 115 5.08 -6.48 -8.00
N ALA A 116 4.38 -5.95 -7.00
CA ALA A 116 3.32 -6.66 -6.31
C ALA A 116 2.07 -6.85 -7.22
N LEU A 117 1.72 -5.86 -8.03
CA LEU A 117 0.69 -6.02 -9.07
C LEU A 117 1.05 -7.15 -10.06
N LEU A 118 2.31 -7.21 -10.48
CA LEU A 118 2.82 -8.28 -11.32
C LEU A 118 2.73 -9.64 -10.62
N LEU A 119 3.13 -9.73 -9.34
CA LEU A 119 3.03 -10.97 -8.56
C LEU A 119 1.60 -11.47 -8.45
N PHE A 120 0.63 -10.58 -8.24
CA PHE A 120 -0.79 -10.96 -8.22
C PHE A 120 -1.24 -11.49 -9.57
N TRP A 121 -0.89 -10.80 -10.65
CA TRP A 121 -1.22 -11.20 -12.02
C TRP A 121 -0.65 -12.57 -12.35
N VAL A 122 0.64 -12.81 -12.05
CA VAL A 122 1.29 -14.12 -12.22
C VAL A 122 0.61 -15.18 -11.35
N GLY A 123 0.33 -14.86 -10.09
CA GLY A 123 -0.35 -15.77 -9.15
C GLY A 123 -1.73 -16.21 -9.65
N ALA A 124 -2.53 -15.28 -10.19
CA ALA A 124 -3.85 -15.58 -10.74
C ALA A 124 -3.77 -16.55 -11.93
N HIS A 125 -2.82 -16.33 -12.85
CA HIS A 125 -2.61 -17.21 -14.01
C HIS A 125 -2.08 -18.58 -13.61
N LEU A 126 -1.14 -18.63 -12.67
CA LEU A 126 -0.60 -19.89 -12.14
C LEU A 126 -1.71 -20.71 -11.48
N VAL A 127 -2.56 -20.09 -10.65
CA VAL A 127 -3.68 -20.79 -10.00
C VAL A 127 -4.67 -21.33 -11.03
N LYS A 128 -5.01 -20.56 -12.08
CA LYS A 128 -5.88 -21.05 -13.15
C LYS A 128 -5.26 -22.27 -13.84
N ALA A 129 -3.97 -22.22 -14.19
CA ALA A 129 -3.26 -23.33 -14.80
C ALA A 129 -3.24 -24.57 -13.88
N THR A 130 -2.96 -24.39 -12.59
CA THR A 130 -2.97 -25.49 -11.60
C THR A 130 -4.35 -26.12 -11.48
N LEU A 131 -5.41 -25.32 -11.39
CA LEU A 131 -6.77 -25.84 -11.25
C LEU A 131 -7.23 -26.60 -12.50
N MET A 132 -6.85 -26.16 -13.70
CA MET A 132 -7.09 -26.91 -14.94
C MET A 132 -6.44 -28.30 -14.91
N VAL A 133 -5.22 -28.41 -14.38
CA VAL A 133 -4.50 -29.70 -14.26
C VAL A 133 -5.09 -30.59 -13.16
N ILE A 134 -5.65 -30.02 -12.08
CA ILE A 134 -6.23 -30.82 -10.99
C ILE A 134 -7.58 -31.42 -11.40
N TYR A 135 -8.41 -30.68 -12.13
CA TYR A 135 -9.79 -31.07 -12.44
C TYR A 135 -9.94 -31.60 -13.89
N GLN A 136 -8.93 -32.31 -14.40
CA GLN A 136 -8.77 -32.79 -15.79
C GLN A 136 -10.01 -33.38 -16.49
N THR A 137 -11.02 -33.88 -15.77
CA THR A 137 -12.24 -34.46 -16.33
C THR A 137 -13.48 -33.62 -15.97
N GLY A 138 -14.09 -32.98 -16.98
CA GLY A 138 -15.37 -32.26 -16.83
C GLY A 138 -15.27 -30.84 -16.28
N PHE A 139 -14.07 -30.29 -16.10
CA PHE A 139 -13.89 -28.90 -15.67
C PHE A 139 -14.07 -27.93 -16.83
N ASP A 140 -15.14 -27.15 -16.78
CA ASP A 140 -15.31 -26.05 -17.71
C ASP A 140 -14.39 -24.88 -17.30
N SER A 141 -13.39 -24.63 -18.14
CA SER A 141 -12.44 -23.53 -17.99
C SER A 141 -13.10 -22.15 -17.89
N SER A 142 -14.34 -22.01 -18.37
CA SER A 142 -15.14 -20.78 -18.25
C SER A 142 -15.51 -20.43 -16.80
N ARG A 143 -15.43 -21.40 -15.87
CA ARG A 143 -15.75 -21.20 -14.44
C ARG A 143 -14.72 -20.37 -13.69
N ILE A 144 -13.50 -20.22 -14.23
CA ILE A 144 -12.46 -19.34 -13.67
C ILE A 144 -12.10 -18.28 -14.73
N PRO A 145 -12.55 -17.03 -14.54
CA PRO A 145 -12.29 -15.97 -15.49
C PRO A 145 -10.81 -15.62 -15.52
N ASP A 146 -10.32 -15.19 -16.68
CA ASP A 146 -8.98 -14.63 -16.79
C ASP A 146 -8.91 -13.29 -16.04
N PHE A 147 -7.81 -13.10 -15.31
CA PHE A 147 -7.58 -11.87 -14.58
C PHE A 147 -6.75 -10.91 -15.43
N HIS A 148 -7.35 -9.79 -15.86
CA HIS A 148 -6.60 -8.70 -16.45
C HIS A 148 -6.49 -7.53 -15.46
N LEU A 149 -5.30 -6.92 -15.39
CA LEU A 149 -5.09 -5.71 -14.57
C LEU A 149 -5.97 -4.55 -15.03
N SER A 150 -6.29 -4.49 -16.33
CA SER A 150 -7.21 -3.51 -16.90
C SER A 150 -8.57 -3.55 -16.22
N ASP A 151 -9.04 -4.73 -15.84
CA ASP A 151 -10.41 -4.92 -15.36
C ASP A 151 -10.61 -4.32 -13.96
N LEU A 152 -9.53 -4.18 -13.18
CA LEU A 152 -9.52 -3.36 -11.96
C LEU A 152 -9.88 -1.89 -12.23
N PHE A 153 -9.59 -1.43 -13.44
CA PHE A 153 -9.82 -0.07 -13.91
C PHE A 153 -11.01 0.05 -14.87
N TYR A 154 -11.71 -1.04 -15.23
CA TYR A 154 -12.85 -1.01 -16.17
C TYR A 154 -14.20 -1.48 -15.57
N GLY A 155 -14.25 -1.97 -14.32
CA GLY A 155 -15.48 -2.37 -13.61
C GLY A 155 -16.41 -1.22 -13.15
N ASN A 156 -17.71 -1.54 -13.01
CA ASN A 156 -18.90 -0.68 -12.90
C ASN A 156 -18.77 0.65 -12.09
N SER A 157 -19.29 1.74 -12.67
CA SER A 157 -19.23 3.18 -12.27
C SER A 157 -17.84 3.86 -12.42
N ASN A 158 -17.79 4.86 -13.30
CA ASN A 158 -16.56 5.53 -13.73
C ASN A 158 -15.98 6.50 -12.68
N ASN A 159 -16.76 6.86 -11.65
CA ASN A 159 -16.50 8.07 -10.87
C ASN A 159 -15.47 7.89 -9.74
N TYR A 160 -15.29 6.68 -9.18
CA TYR A 160 -14.48 6.50 -7.97
C TYR A 160 -13.13 5.78 -8.18
N ARG A 161 -12.72 5.53 -9.44
CA ARG A 161 -11.51 4.73 -9.75
C ARG A 161 -10.21 5.40 -9.34
N ILE A 162 -10.06 6.66 -9.73
CA ILE A 162 -8.88 7.48 -9.39
C ILE A 162 -8.78 7.66 -7.87
N GLU A 163 -9.92 7.77 -7.21
CA GLU A 163 -10.03 7.91 -5.76
C GLU A 163 -9.54 6.67 -5.03
N ILE A 164 -9.87 5.47 -5.51
CA ILE A 164 -9.36 4.21 -4.96
C ILE A 164 -7.83 4.15 -5.06
N ILE A 165 -7.26 4.54 -6.20
CA ILE A 165 -5.80 4.56 -6.39
C ILE A 165 -5.15 5.52 -5.39
N PHE A 166 -5.67 6.75 -5.28
CA PHE A 166 -5.14 7.72 -4.31
C PHE A 166 -5.37 7.30 -2.86
N PHE A 167 -6.47 6.62 -2.56
CA PHE A 167 -6.74 6.06 -1.25
C PHE A 167 -5.72 4.99 -0.86
N ILE A 168 -5.41 4.05 -1.77
CA ILE A 168 -4.36 3.05 -1.57
C ILE A 168 -3.01 3.74 -1.35
N PHE A 169 -2.69 4.74 -2.17
CA PHE A 169 -1.46 5.51 -2.05
C PHE A 169 -1.35 6.26 -0.72
N SER A 170 -2.48 6.77 -0.23
CA SER A 170 -2.60 7.43 1.07
C SER A 170 -2.40 6.46 2.23
N ILE A 171 -2.96 5.26 2.18
CA ILE A 171 -2.70 4.20 3.17
C ILE A 171 -1.21 3.86 3.20
N TYR A 172 -0.58 3.69 2.04
CA TYR A 172 0.84 3.36 1.97
C TYR A 172 1.74 4.49 2.46
N SER A 173 1.38 5.73 2.18
CA SER A 173 2.08 6.91 2.71
C SER A 173 1.93 7.01 4.23
N LEU A 174 0.73 6.70 4.77
CA LEU A 174 0.49 6.63 6.21
C LEU A 174 1.32 5.51 6.89
N LEU A 175 1.42 4.34 6.26
CA LEU A 175 2.25 3.24 6.78
C LEU A 175 3.74 3.57 6.72
N LEU A 176 4.19 4.28 5.67
CA LEU A 176 5.54 4.80 5.56
C LEU A 176 5.82 5.82 6.68
N ALA A 177 4.92 6.76 6.93
CA ALA A 177 5.00 7.71 8.03
C ALA A 177 5.08 7.02 9.39
N GLY A 178 4.19 6.05 9.62
CA GLY A 178 4.16 5.23 10.82
C GLY A 178 5.48 4.51 11.10
N SER A 179 6.15 4.03 10.06
CA SER A 179 7.45 3.36 10.17
C SER A 179 8.57 4.26 10.68
N VAL A 180 8.48 5.58 10.46
CA VAL A 180 9.43 6.56 11.01
C VAL A 180 9.01 7.01 12.40
N TYR A 181 7.71 7.16 12.69
CA TYR A 181 7.24 7.60 14.01
C TYR A 181 7.50 6.57 15.12
N PHE A 182 7.28 5.29 14.84
CA PHE A 182 7.36 4.24 15.85
C PHE A 182 8.61 3.38 15.69
N ASN A 183 9.44 3.29 16.73
CA ASN A 183 10.68 2.48 16.66
C ASN A 183 10.42 0.97 16.70
N ARG A 184 9.47 0.50 17.52
CA ARG A 184 9.07 -0.92 17.66
C ARG A 184 7.57 -1.09 17.42
N PHE A 185 7.22 -2.20 16.76
CA PHE A 185 5.86 -2.56 16.37
C PHE A 185 5.16 -1.46 15.56
N ALA A 186 5.91 -0.82 14.66
CA ALA A 186 5.45 0.38 13.96
C ALA A 186 4.15 0.18 13.20
N LEU A 187 4.06 -0.93 12.45
CA LEU A 187 2.85 -1.31 11.72
C LEU A 187 1.64 -1.39 12.66
N ILE A 188 1.72 -2.19 13.73
CA ILE A 188 0.63 -2.41 14.67
C ILE A 188 0.19 -1.09 15.30
N LYS A 189 1.14 -0.27 15.76
CA LYS A 189 0.84 1.04 16.36
C LYS A 189 0.20 2.00 15.38
N THR A 190 0.64 1.98 14.12
CA THR A 190 0.07 2.82 13.06
C THR A 190 -1.37 2.43 12.77
N LEU A 191 -1.67 1.13 12.70
CA LEU A 191 -3.04 0.64 12.52
C LEU A 191 -3.93 0.97 13.73
N ILE A 192 -3.44 0.81 14.96
CA ILE A 192 -4.20 1.17 16.17
C ILE A 192 -4.49 2.67 16.20
N VAL A 193 -3.47 3.52 16.02
CA VAL A 193 -3.65 4.97 16.07
C VAL A 193 -4.56 5.46 14.95
N SER A 194 -4.36 4.99 13.71
CA SER A 194 -5.24 5.34 12.60
C SER A 194 -6.68 4.86 12.83
N GLY A 195 -6.87 3.65 13.36
CA GLY A 195 -8.20 3.13 13.73
C GLY A 195 -8.90 3.97 14.80
N ILE A 196 -8.17 4.38 15.86
CA ILE A 196 -8.69 5.28 16.89
C ILE A 196 -9.07 6.64 16.29
N LEU A 197 -8.24 7.19 15.40
CA LEU A 197 -8.51 8.48 14.75
C LEU A 197 -9.74 8.41 13.84
N VAL A 198 -9.89 7.36 13.03
CA VAL A 198 -11.07 7.16 12.17
C VAL A 198 -12.32 6.99 13.03
N TRP A 199 -12.24 6.20 14.10
CA TRP A 199 -13.35 6.03 15.04
C TRP A 199 -13.73 7.36 15.73
N ALA A 200 -12.77 8.13 16.21
CA ALA A 200 -13.02 9.43 16.81
C ALA A 200 -13.62 10.43 15.80
N ALA A 201 -13.10 10.47 14.58
CA ALA A 201 -13.59 11.34 13.51
C ALA A 201 -15.03 10.99 13.11
N THR A 202 -15.36 9.70 12.96
CA THR A 202 -16.73 9.26 12.66
C THR A 202 -17.69 9.58 13.80
N ARG A 203 -17.28 9.41 15.07
CA ARG A 203 -18.09 9.81 16.22
C ARG A 203 -18.32 11.31 16.30
N PHE A 204 -17.27 12.09 16.05
CA PHE A 204 -17.37 13.55 16.01
C PHE A 204 -18.27 14.02 14.87
N TYR A 205 -18.16 13.41 13.68
CA TYR A 205 -19.06 13.66 12.55
C TYR A 205 -20.53 13.38 12.91
N LEU A 206 -20.82 12.21 13.49
CA LEU A 206 -22.18 11.85 13.91
C LEU A 206 -22.72 12.77 15.01
N PHE A 207 -21.86 13.26 15.90
CA PHE A 207 -22.24 14.24 16.92
C PHE A 207 -22.61 15.58 16.29
N LEU A 208 -21.77 16.08 15.38
CA LEU A 208 -22.01 17.33 14.66
C LEU A 208 -23.28 17.26 13.78
N ASP A 209 -23.50 16.14 13.10
CA ASP A 209 -24.70 15.90 12.30
C ASP A 209 -25.99 16.00 13.13
N LYS A 210 -25.98 15.42 14.34
CA LYS A 210 -27.13 15.52 15.26
C LYS A 210 -27.38 16.93 15.79
N GLN A 211 -26.34 17.73 16.00
CA GLN A 211 -26.46 19.07 16.61
C GLN A 211 -26.78 20.16 15.59
N ILE A 212 -26.13 20.12 14.44
CA ILE A 212 -26.17 21.18 13.44
C ILE A 212 -27.10 20.80 12.27
N GLY A 213 -27.35 19.50 12.07
CA GLY A 213 -28.04 18.98 10.89
C GLY A 213 -27.16 19.18 9.67
N PHE A 214 -26.23 18.27 9.38
CA PHE A 214 -25.42 18.39 8.18
C PHE A 214 -26.31 18.13 6.96
N VAL A 215 -26.76 19.21 6.32
CA VAL A 215 -27.54 19.11 5.09
C VAL A 215 -26.65 18.49 4.02
N LYS A 216 -27.02 17.30 3.54
CA LYS A 216 -26.42 16.74 2.33
C LYS A 216 -26.88 17.61 1.16
N PHE A 217 -25.95 18.30 0.54
CA PHE A 217 -26.21 19.05 -0.68
C PHE A 217 -25.26 18.60 -1.79
N ASN A 218 -25.76 18.70 -3.02
CA ASN A 218 -24.98 18.39 -4.20
C ASN A 218 -24.10 19.60 -4.51
N VAL A 219 -22.79 19.39 -4.53
CA VAL A 219 -21.81 20.41 -4.95
C VAL A 219 -21.74 20.45 -6.48
N PHE A 220 -21.88 19.29 -7.12
CA PHE A 220 -21.98 19.11 -8.57
C PHE A 220 -23.14 18.18 -8.91
N GLU A 221 -23.56 18.13 -10.18
CA GLU A 221 -24.69 17.32 -10.66
C GLU A 221 -24.64 15.84 -10.20
N ASN A 222 -23.43 15.29 -10.05
CA ASN A 222 -23.21 13.89 -9.66
C ASN A 222 -22.34 13.72 -8.40
N MET A 223 -22.15 14.77 -7.59
CA MET A 223 -21.27 14.70 -6.42
C MET A 223 -21.81 15.51 -5.25
N SER A 224 -22.07 14.82 -4.14
CA SER A 224 -22.43 15.40 -2.87
C SER A 224 -21.20 15.97 -2.13
N ASN A 225 -21.45 16.89 -1.20
CA ASN A 225 -20.42 17.43 -0.31
C ASN A 225 -19.63 16.34 0.45
N ILE A 226 -20.29 15.26 0.86
CA ILE A 226 -19.68 14.11 1.55
C ILE A 226 -18.73 13.36 0.60
N GLU A 227 -19.15 13.11 -0.63
CA GLU A 227 -18.33 12.45 -1.64
C GLU A 227 -17.10 13.31 -1.96
N LEU A 228 -17.30 14.60 -2.23
CA LEU A 228 -16.19 15.53 -2.48
C LEU A 228 -15.19 15.57 -1.33
N PHE A 229 -15.66 15.58 -0.08
CA PHE A 229 -14.79 15.52 1.09
C PHE A 229 -14.00 14.20 1.12
N GLY A 230 -14.66 13.06 0.86
CA GLY A 230 -14.01 11.76 0.74
C GLY A 230 -12.95 11.72 -0.35
N THR A 231 -13.26 12.25 -1.54
CA THR A 231 -12.35 12.39 -2.68
C THR A 231 -11.14 13.23 -2.34
N LEU A 232 -11.33 14.40 -1.70
CA LEU A 232 -10.23 15.28 -1.27
C LEU A 232 -9.36 14.61 -0.20
N LEU A 233 -9.99 13.95 0.77
CA LEU A 233 -9.27 13.25 1.83
C LEU A 233 -8.44 12.10 1.27
N ALA A 234 -9.01 11.29 0.37
CA ALA A 234 -8.29 10.24 -0.34
C ALA A 234 -7.18 10.81 -1.25
N GLY A 235 -7.46 11.91 -1.94
CA GLY A 235 -6.60 12.54 -2.94
C GLY A 235 -5.42 13.35 -2.39
N LEU A 236 -5.54 13.91 -1.18
CA LEU A 236 -4.53 14.80 -0.61
C LEU A 236 -3.79 14.23 0.60
N SER A 237 -4.36 13.24 1.30
CA SER A 237 -3.75 12.73 2.54
C SER A 237 -2.39 12.08 2.32
N TRP A 238 -2.14 11.47 1.15
CA TRP A 238 -0.81 10.94 0.83
C TRP A 238 0.29 12.01 0.86
N ILE A 239 0.04 13.21 0.32
CA ILE A 239 1.01 14.32 0.33
C ILE A 239 1.34 14.71 1.76
N PHE A 240 0.32 14.84 2.59
CA PHE A 240 0.47 15.15 4.01
C PHE A 240 1.33 14.10 4.72
N PHE A 241 1.06 12.81 4.53
CA PHE A 241 1.84 11.75 5.18
C PHE A 241 3.27 11.63 4.67
N LEU A 242 3.52 11.90 3.37
CA LEU A 242 4.88 11.95 2.84
C LEU A 242 5.68 13.12 3.45
N LEU A 243 5.08 14.31 3.55
CA LEU A 243 5.71 15.45 4.22
C LEU A 243 5.95 15.16 5.70
N LEU A 244 4.99 14.55 6.39
CA LEU A 244 5.11 14.14 7.78
C LEU A 244 6.27 13.14 7.98
N THR A 245 6.42 12.19 7.06
CA THR A 245 7.56 11.24 7.04
C THR A 245 8.89 11.98 6.93
N TYR A 246 8.98 12.93 6.00
CA TYR A 246 10.20 13.71 5.76
C TYR A 246 10.58 14.55 7.00
N PHE A 247 9.64 15.31 7.56
CA PHE A 247 9.91 16.15 8.73
C PHE A 247 10.28 15.31 9.96
N LYS A 248 9.62 14.17 10.17
CA LYS A 248 9.98 13.30 11.29
C LYS A 248 11.36 12.67 11.12
N LEU A 249 11.74 12.32 9.89
CA LEU A 249 13.09 11.83 9.60
C LEU A 249 14.15 12.91 9.88
N LYS A 250 13.84 14.17 9.55
CA LYS A 250 14.70 15.33 9.82
C LYS A 250 14.86 15.59 11.31
N GLU A 251 13.77 15.50 12.08
CA GLU A 251 13.80 15.64 13.55
C GLU A 251 14.72 14.59 14.20
N LYS A 252 14.76 13.36 13.68
CA LYS A 252 15.65 12.31 14.22
C LYS A 252 17.14 12.51 13.91
N GLU A 253 17.48 13.39 12.97
CA GLU A 253 18.86 13.67 12.57
C GLU A 253 19.51 14.78 13.40
N VAL A 254 18.71 15.61 14.08
CA VAL A 254 19.14 16.69 14.99
C VAL A 254 19.27 16.16 16.40
#